data_AF-A0A0D0EM02-F1
#
_entry.id   AF-A0A0D0EM02-F1
#
_cell.length_a   1.000
_cell.length_b   1.000
_cell.length_c   1.000
_cell.angle_alpha   90.00
_cell.angle_beta   90.00
_cell.angle_gamma   90.00
#
_symmetry.space_group_name_H-M   'P 1'
#
loop_
_entity.id
_entity.type
_entity.pdbx_description
1 polymer ?
#
loop_
_entity_poly.entity_id
_entity_poly.type
_entity_poly.pdbx_seq_one_letter_code
_entity_poly.pdbx_strand_id
1 'polypeptide(L)'
;MNLIEQSEDFVSNLLKDKLSNLYSYHNFNHTLTVVNAVKELCKKEEVNDDEKEMLLIAAWFHDTGYITGYENHEKESVKIATAFLKEKEQSDEFIAKVSNLIMATVKEYIPKTHLEKIIKDADFAHLMGTEYATTCELLRIELKNTWNLNFSNEEWAKENLNFLLNKHRFYTDYAQRKWQPLKEKNLLLVQKKIKKQAKKAADAVEAENKKNNKIEKPDRGVDTLFRVTLGNHTRLSGIADSKANILLSVNAIIISIALSSIIPKLDSPKNAHLVIPTFIMLMSSVITIIFAILSTRPKVTTGVFTREDIEAKKINLLFFGNFYKMPLEEYDWAMNEMMKDRDYLYSTMIKDLYYLGLVLQRKYKLLRIAYNFFMIGIIITVISFVIAFKSI
;
A
#
# COMPACT_ATOMS: atom_id res chain seq x y z
N MET A 1 -3.02 67.78 5.85
CA MET A 1 -2.36 66.48 6.04
C MET A 1 -0.87 66.72 6.16
N ASN A 2 -0.21 66.11 7.15
CA ASN A 2 1.26 66.12 7.22
C ASN A 2 1.86 65.25 6.08
N LEU A 3 3.18 65.28 5.90
CA LEU A 3 3.83 64.60 4.78
C LEU A 3 3.64 63.06 4.83
N ILE A 4 3.56 62.49 6.03
CA ILE A 4 3.33 61.06 6.26
C ILE A 4 1.91 60.67 5.83
N GLU A 5 0.90 61.44 6.21
CA GLU A 5 -0.50 61.25 5.80
C GLU A 5 -0.65 61.37 4.27
N GLN A 6 0.02 62.34 3.65
CA GLN A 6 0.03 62.48 2.20
C GLN A 6 0.72 61.29 1.50
N SER A 7 1.77 60.72 2.12
CA SER A 7 2.46 59.54 1.61
C SER A 7 1.58 58.30 1.69
N GLU A 8 0.88 58.09 2.80
CA GLU A 8 -0.11 57.03 2.99
C GLU A 8 -1.19 57.08 1.92
N ASP A 9 -1.82 58.24 1.73
CA ASP A 9 -2.87 58.43 0.72
C ASP A 9 -2.37 58.14 -0.70
N PHE A 10 -1.18 58.64 -1.05
CA PHE A 10 -0.58 58.43 -2.36
C PHE A 10 -0.32 56.93 -2.60
N VAL A 11 0.34 56.26 -1.66
CA VAL A 11 0.70 54.84 -1.78
C VAL A 11 -0.53 53.95 -1.79
N SER A 12 -1.53 54.23 -0.95
CA SER A 12 -2.79 53.49 -0.90
C SER A 12 -3.49 53.51 -2.26
N ASN A 13 -3.62 54.69 -2.87
CA ASN A 13 -4.23 54.84 -4.19
C ASN A 13 -3.36 54.18 -5.28
N LEU A 14 -2.04 54.37 -5.24
CA LEU A 14 -1.12 53.78 -6.21
C LEU A 14 -1.19 52.25 -6.24
N LEU A 15 -1.09 51.60 -5.07
CA LEU A 15 -1.13 50.14 -4.98
C LEU A 15 -2.51 49.62 -5.35
N LYS A 16 -3.59 50.30 -4.93
CA LYS A 16 -4.96 49.91 -5.30
C LYS A 16 -5.19 49.95 -6.81
N ASP A 17 -4.66 50.96 -7.50
CA ASP A 17 -4.94 51.18 -8.92
C ASP A 17 -3.96 50.47 -9.86
N LYS A 18 -2.71 50.22 -9.42
CA LYS A 18 -1.61 49.77 -10.30
C LYS A 18 -0.99 48.44 -9.90
N LEU A 19 -1.12 47.98 -8.66
CA LEU A 19 -0.52 46.71 -8.26
C LEU A 19 -1.27 45.54 -8.90
N SER A 20 -0.52 44.62 -9.52
CA SER A 20 -1.10 43.42 -10.10
C SER A 20 -1.64 42.48 -9.03
N ASN A 21 -2.79 41.85 -9.29
CA ASN A 21 -3.39 40.83 -8.43
C ASN A 21 -2.52 39.56 -8.25
N LEU A 22 -1.38 39.46 -8.95
CA LEU A 22 -0.40 38.39 -8.76
C LEU A 22 0.38 38.54 -7.44
N TYR A 23 0.44 39.74 -6.86
CA TYR A 23 1.15 40.06 -5.61
C TYR A 23 0.29 39.80 -4.37
N SER A 24 0.33 38.56 -3.88
CA SER A 24 -0.45 38.11 -2.71
C SER A 24 0.15 38.52 -1.36
N TYR A 25 1.45 38.84 -1.32
CA TYR A 25 2.19 39.23 -0.12
C TYR A 25 2.61 40.70 -0.17
N HIS A 26 3.34 41.14 -1.20
CA HIS A 26 3.82 42.53 -1.31
C HIS A 26 2.69 43.46 -1.78
N ASN A 27 1.74 43.74 -0.88
CA ASN A 27 0.58 44.59 -1.09
C ASN A 27 0.43 45.63 0.03
N PHE A 28 -0.65 46.40 0.00
CA PHE A 28 -0.90 47.47 0.98
C PHE A 28 -0.87 46.97 2.44
N ASN A 29 -1.35 45.74 2.72
CA ASN A 29 -1.34 45.21 4.09
C ASN A 29 0.10 44.91 4.58
N HIS A 30 0.98 44.44 3.69
CA HIS A 30 2.40 44.32 4.00
C HIS A 30 3.02 45.69 4.27
N THR A 31 2.77 46.67 3.40
CA THR A 31 3.25 48.05 3.60
C THR A 31 2.82 48.61 4.96
N LEU A 32 1.55 48.47 5.32
CA LEU A 32 1.02 48.88 6.62
C LEU A 32 1.70 48.14 7.79
N THR A 33 2.01 46.86 7.62
CA THR A 33 2.74 46.06 8.62
C THR A 33 4.14 46.63 8.86
N VAL A 34 4.87 46.97 7.79
CA VAL A 34 6.20 47.59 7.86
C VAL A 34 6.13 48.97 8.51
N VAL A 35 5.17 49.81 8.13
CA VAL A 35 4.96 51.14 8.74
C VAL A 35 4.71 51.03 10.24
N ASN A 36 3.87 50.09 10.68
CA ASN A 36 3.61 49.87 12.10
C ASN A 36 4.85 49.36 12.85
N ALA A 37 5.63 48.49 12.22
CA ALA A 37 6.89 47.99 12.76
C ALA A 37 7.93 49.11 12.91
N VAL A 38 8.03 50.02 11.93
CA VAL A 38 8.85 51.24 12.03
C VAL A 38 8.40 52.13 13.18
N LYS A 39 7.08 52.36 13.35
CA LYS A 39 6.55 53.16 14.49
C LYS A 39 6.96 52.55 15.83
N GLU A 40 6.91 51.23 15.96
CA GLU A 40 7.34 50.52 17.17
C GLU A 40 8.84 50.67 17.40
N LEU A 41 9.66 50.38 16.40
CA LEU A 41 11.12 50.45 16.50
C LEU A 41 11.61 51.86 16.79
N CYS A 42 11.11 52.88 16.09
CA CYS A 42 11.49 54.29 16.37
C CYS A 42 11.21 54.68 17.82
N LYS A 43 10.08 54.22 18.40
CA LYS A 43 9.75 54.48 19.81
C LYS A 43 10.69 53.75 20.77
N LYS A 44 11.16 52.56 20.41
CA LYS A 44 11.97 51.70 21.30
C LYS A 44 13.47 51.95 21.20
N GLU A 45 13.90 52.47 20.05
CA GLU A 45 15.28 52.85 19.76
C GLU A 45 15.51 54.37 19.96
N GLU A 46 14.51 55.10 20.46
CA GLU A 46 14.61 56.52 20.82
C GLU A 46 15.02 57.43 19.63
N VAL A 47 14.48 57.14 18.45
CA VAL A 47 14.72 57.91 17.22
C VAL A 47 14.00 59.27 17.30
N ASN A 48 14.68 60.34 16.87
CA ASN A 48 14.10 61.69 16.87
C ASN A 48 12.99 61.85 15.80
N ASP A 49 12.21 62.92 15.89
CA ASP A 49 11.02 63.09 15.05
C ASP A 49 11.36 63.28 13.56
N ASP A 50 12.45 63.97 13.21
CA ASP A 50 12.87 64.18 11.82
C ASP A 50 13.30 62.87 11.15
N GLU A 51 14.12 62.07 11.84
CA GLU A 51 14.55 60.76 11.35
C GLU A 51 13.40 59.75 11.27
N LYS A 52 12.47 59.84 12.22
CA LYS A 52 11.25 59.03 12.23
C LYS A 52 10.33 59.39 11.06
N GLU A 53 10.20 60.66 10.71
CA GLU A 53 9.46 61.09 9.52
C GLU A 53 10.07 60.47 8.25
N MET A 54 11.40 60.54 8.09
CA MET A 54 12.10 59.91 6.96
C MET A 54 11.86 58.40 6.88
N LEU A 55 11.93 57.69 8.02
CA LEU A 55 11.70 56.24 8.09
C LEU A 55 10.26 55.87 7.74
N LEU A 56 9.27 56.63 8.19
CA LEU A 56 7.86 56.35 7.90
C LEU A 56 7.53 56.58 6.44
N ILE A 57 8.08 57.63 5.82
CA ILE A 57 7.94 57.86 4.38
C ILE A 57 8.63 56.73 3.61
N ALA A 58 9.87 56.37 3.95
CA ALA A 58 10.57 55.26 3.32
C ALA A 58 9.77 53.94 3.44
N ALA A 59 9.19 53.65 4.60
CA ALA A 59 8.35 52.48 4.82
C ALA A 59 7.07 52.47 3.97
N TRP A 60 6.43 53.63 3.77
CA TRP A 60 5.30 53.72 2.84
C TRP A 60 5.71 53.41 1.39
N PHE A 61 6.87 53.90 0.96
CA PHE A 61 7.28 53.79 -0.43
C PHE A 61 8.08 52.52 -0.78
N HIS A 62 8.63 51.78 0.18
CA HIS A 62 9.67 50.75 -0.07
C HIS A 62 9.30 49.73 -1.15
N ASP A 63 8.03 49.33 -1.21
CA ASP A 63 7.51 48.30 -2.12
C ASP A 63 6.66 48.85 -3.27
N THR A 64 6.58 50.17 -3.44
CA THR A 64 5.77 50.77 -4.52
C THR A 64 6.24 50.38 -5.92
N GLY A 65 7.50 50.00 -6.09
CA GLY A 65 8.08 49.53 -7.33
C GLY A 65 7.49 48.21 -7.85
N TYR A 66 6.84 47.40 -7.00
CA TYR A 66 6.20 46.15 -7.43
C TYR A 66 5.12 46.34 -8.49
N ILE A 67 4.58 47.57 -8.65
CA ILE A 67 3.67 47.91 -9.76
C ILE A 67 4.32 47.74 -11.15
N THR A 68 5.66 47.71 -11.21
CA THR A 68 6.44 47.54 -12.45
C THR A 68 7.04 46.15 -12.61
N GLY A 69 6.93 45.30 -11.58
CA GLY A 69 7.57 43.99 -11.52
C GLY A 69 8.45 43.82 -10.28
N TYR A 70 8.98 42.62 -10.08
CA TYR A 70 9.80 42.29 -8.91
C TYR A 70 11.29 42.62 -9.07
N GLU A 71 11.78 42.67 -10.31
CA GLU A 71 13.19 42.88 -10.61
C GLU A 71 13.59 44.32 -10.27
N ASN A 72 14.51 44.48 -9.31
CA ASN A 72 14.98 45.79 -8.84
C ASN A 72 13.85 46.73 -8.40
N HIS A 73 12.76 46.20 -7.82
CA HIS A 73 11.60 46.99 -7.41
C HIS A 73 11.98 48.14 -6.47
N GLU A 74 13.00 48.01 -5.63
CA GLU A 74 13.47 49.07 -4.73
C GLU A 74 13.97 50.30 -5.50
N LYS A 75 14.60 50.11 -6.68
CA LYS A 75 15.01 51.25 -7.53
C LYS A 75 13.82 51.96 -8.14
N GLU A 76 12.78 51.22 -8.51
CA GLU A 76 11.54 51.81 -9.02
C GLU A 76 10.77 52.52 -7.90
N SER A 77 10.74 51.94 -6.70
CA SER A 77 10.22 52.58 -5.48
C SER A 77 10.90 53.91 -5.20
N VAL A 78 12.23 53.98 -5.32
CA VAL A 78 12.99 55.24 -5.17
C VAL A 78 12.58 56.29 -6.20
N LYS A 79 12.36 55.90 -7.47
CA LYS A 79 11.90 56.85 -8.50
C LYS A 79 10.51 57.41 -8.16
N ILE A 80 9.60 56.55 -7.72
CA ILE A 80 8.24 56.92 -7.32
C ILE A 80 8.29 57.87 -6.12
N ALA A 81 9.04 57.51 -5.08
CA ALA A 81 9.22 58.34 -3.88
C ALA A 81 9.87 59.69 -4.22
N THR A 82 10.90 59.69 -5.07
CA THR A 82 11.59 60.92 -5.50
C THR A 82 10.65 61.86 -6.24
N ALA A 83 9.85 61.33 -7.17
CA ALA A 83 8.89 62.15 -7.92
C ALA A 83 7.84 62.78 -6.98
N PHE A 84 7.27 61.97 -6.08
CA PHE A 84 6.31 62.44 -5.08
C PHE A 84 6.93 63.52 -4.17
N LEU A 85 8.10 63.26 -3.59
CA LEU A 85 8.73 64.19 -2.65
C LEU A 85 9.17 65.51 -3.32
N LYS A 86 9.57 65.48 -4.60
CA LYS A 86 9.81 66.70 -5.39
C LYS A 86 8.54 67.51 -5.61
N GLU A 87 7.43 66.85 -5.89
CA GLU A 87 6.11 67.52 -5.99
C GLU A 87 5.71 68.16 -4.65
N LYS A 88 6.11 67.56 -3.52
CA LYS A 88 5.92 68.12 -2.16
C LYS A 88 7.02 69.10 -1.72
N GLU A 89 7.81 69.60 -2.68
CA GLU A 89 8.85 70.63 -2.47
C GLU A 89 9.88 70.27 -1.38
N GLN A 90 10.15 68.98 -1.18
CA GLN A 90 11.17 68.53 -0.22
C GLN A 90 12.57 68.74 -0.76
N SER A 91 13.53 68.98 0.14
CA SER A 91 14.93 69.22 -0.24
C SER A 91 15.58 67.97 -0.85
N ASP A 92 16.54 68.15 -1.75
CA ASP A 92 17.30 67.04 -2.35
C ASP A 92 18.03 66.20 -1.29
N GLU A 93 18.47 66.82 -0.18
CA GLU A 93 19.09 66.10 0.94
C GLU A 93 18.09 65.15 1.63
N PHE A 94 16.87 65.61 1.90
CA PHE A 94 15.81 64.79 2.49
C PHE A 94 15.44 63.63 1.57
N ILE A 95 15.26 63.92 0.27
CA ILE A 95 14.94 62.91 -0.74
C ILE A 95 16.05 61.86 -0.83
N ALA A 96 17.31 62.26 -0.79
CA ALA A 96 18.44 61.34 -0.81
C ALA A 96 18.44 60.42 0.44
N LYS A 97 18.14 60.95 1.62
CA LYS A 97 18.03 60.14 2.86
C LYS A 97 16.90 59.12 2.77
N VAL A 98 15.69 59.52 2.36
CA VAL A 98 14.57 58.60 2.16
C VAL A 98 14.89 57.54 1.10
N SER A 99 15.51 57.94 -0.01
CA SER A 99 15.90 57.03 -1.09
C SER A 99 16.91 55.98 -0.62
N ASN A 100 17.88 56.37 0.20
CA ASN A 100 18.85 55.45 0.78
C ASN A 100 18.21 54.45 1.75
N LEU A 101 17.20 54.87 2.52
CA LEU A 101 16.44 53.99 3.40
C LEU A 101 15.62 52.96 2.61
N ILE A 102 14.98 53.37 1.51
CA ILE A 102 14.30 52.43 0.60
C ILE A 102 15.32 51.44 0.01
N MET A 103 16.47 51.93 -0.49
CA MET A 103 17.50 51.03 -1.03
C MET A 103 18.07 50.06 0.00
N ALA A 104 17.95 50.34 1.30
CA ALA A 104 18.39 49.43 2.34
C ALA A 104 17.51 48.17 2.48
N THR A 105 16.26 48.21 1.97
CA THR A 105 15.36 47.04 2.00
C THR A 105 15.79 45.94 1.02
N VAL A 106 16.60 46.27 0.00
CA VAL A 106 17.17 45.31 -0.97
C VAL A 106 17.64 44.04 -0.27
N LYS A 107 17.11 42.89 -0.69
CA LYS A 107 17.23 41.61 0.02
C LYS A 107 18.60 41.32 0.66
N GLU A 108 19.68 41.41 -0.11
CA GLU A 108 21.04 41.08 0.31
C GLU A 108 21.83 42.27 0.91
N TYR A 109 21.22 43.44 1.04
CA TYR A 109 21.84 44.63 1.61
C TYR A 109 22.07 44.47 3.12
N ILE A 110 23.26 44.87 3.58
CA ILE A 110 23.63 44.89 4.99
C ILE A 110 23.54 46.34 5.50
N PRO A 111 22.64 46.63 6.48
CA PRO A 111 22.43 47.98 6.98
C PRO A 111 23.66 48.52 7.70
N LYS A 112 24.03 49.77 7.37
CA LYS A 112 25.23 50.45 7.87
C LYS A 112 24.90 51.47 8.96
N THR A 113 23.79 52.19 8.80
CA THR A 113 23.34 53.22 9.74
C THR A 113 22.26 52.69 10.68
N HIS A 114 22.02 53.39 11.79
CA HIS A 114 20.96 53.00 12.73
C HIS A 114 19.57 52.99 12.07
N LEU A 115 19.25 53.99 11.25
CA LEU A 115 17.98 54.06 10.52
C LEU A 115 17.84 52.93 9.50
N GLU A 116 18.92 52.57 8.79
CA GLU A 116 18.90 51.41 7.89
C GLU A 116 18.63 50.10 8.63
N LYS A 117 19.14 49.94 9.85
CA LYS A 117 18.85 48.75 10.69
C LYS A 117 17.36 48.70 11.03
N ILE A 118 16.75 49.83 11.36
CA ILE A 118 15.33 49.92 11.71
C ILE A 118 14.46 49.51 10.53
N ILE A 119 14.66 50.10 9.35
CA ILE A 119 13.80 49.77 8.20
C ILE A 119 14.04 48.33 7.72
N LYS A 120 15.28 47.83 7.83
CA LYS A 120 15.59 46.43 7.53
C LYS A 120 14.87 45.46 8.46
N ASP A 121 14.88 45.72 9.76
CA ASP A 121 14.18 44.88 10.72
C ASP A 121 12.65 44.97 10.53
N ALA A 122 12.12 46.16 10.24
CA ALA A 122 10.70 46.40 10.03
C ALA A 122 10.14 45.65 8.82
N ASP A 123 10.88 45.58 7.72
CA ASP A 123 10.49 44.85 6.50
C ASP A 123 10.27 43.35 6.76
N PHE A 124 11.02 42.79 7.71
CA PHE A 124 10.89 41.40 8.14
C PHE A 124 10.01 41.20 9.39
N ALA A 125 9.16 42.17 9.75
CA ALA A 125 8.29 42.07 10.93
C ALA A 125 7.33 40.86 10.88
N HIS A 126 6.95 40.36 9.70
CA HIS A 126 6.14 39.15 9.58
C HIS A 126 6.77 37.90 10.24
N LEU A 127 8.09 37.87 10.40
CA LEU A 127 8.81 36.74 11.01
C LEU A 127 8.51 36.57 12.51
N MET A 128 8.02 37.61 13.18
CA MET A 128 7.64 37.56 14.60
C MET A 128 6.13 37.39 14.83
N GLY A 129 5.30 37.55 13.79
CA GLY A 129 3.84 37.51 13.90
C GLY A 129 3.28 36.12 14.18
N THR A 130 2.09 36.07 14.79
CA THR A 130 1.33 34.81 14.96
C THR A 130 0.85 34.25 13.62
N GLU A 131 0.62 35.14 12.65
CA GLU A 131 0.20 34.80 11.28
C GLU A 131 1.34 34.37 10.36
N TYR A 132 2.57 34.21 10.89
CA TYR A 132 3.77 33.86 10.13
C TYR A 132 3.53 32.75 9.09
N ALA A 133 2.85 31.67 9.48
CA ALA A 133 2.57 30.55 8.59
C ALA A 133 1.68 30.96 7.40
N THR A 134 0.61 31.71 7.65
CA THR A 134 -0.30 32.21 6.62
C THR A 134 0.42 33.18 5.69
N THR A 135 1.17 34.13 6.27
CA THR A 135 1.95 35.12 5.53
C THR A 135 2.99 34.46 4.61
N CYS A 136 3.68 33.42 5.09
CA CYS A 136 4.61 32.67 4.25
C CYS A 136 3.90 31.93 3.11
N GLU A 137 2.69 31.39 3.30
CA GLU A 137 1.96 30.78 2.18
C GLU A 137 1.50 31.83 1.15
N LEU A 138 1.15 33.05 1.57
CA LEU A 138 0.90 34.16 0.64
C LEU A 138 2.14 34.51 -0.18
N LEU A 139 3.32 34.58 0.46
CA LEU A 139 4.58 34.79 -0.23
C LEU A 139 4.88 33.65 -1.21
N ARG A 140 4.63 32.39 -0.83
CA ARG A 140 4.80 31.23 -1.72
C ARG A 140 3.92 31.31 -2.96
N ILE A 141 2.65 31.71 -2.79
CA ILE A 141 1.70 31.89 -3.89
C ILE A 141 2.19 32.99 -4.82
N GLU A 142 2.66 34.10 -4.27
CA GLU A 142 3.21 35.20 -5.05
C GLU A 142 4.44 34.78 -5.85
N LEU A 143 5.43 34.12 -5.22
CA LEU A 143 6.64 33.63 -5.90
C LEU A 143 6.30 32.68 -7.05
N LYS A 144 5.26 31.85 -6.87
CA LYS A 144 4.74 31.00 -7.95
C LYS A 144 4.14 31.84 -9.08
N ASN A 145 3.34 32.83 -8.77
CA ASN A 145 2.61 33.63 -9.76
C ASN A 145 3.51 34.60 -10.54
N THR A 146 4.56 35.11 -9.90
CA THR A 146 5.40 36.18 -10.44
C THR A 146 6.75 35.67 -10.95
N TRP A 147 7.41 34.76 -10.21
CA TRP A 147 8.75 34.24 -10.55
C TRP A 147 8.69 32.83 -11.14
N ASN A 148 7.50 32.25 -11.27
CA ASN A 148 7.29 30.86 -11.68
C ASN A 148 8.04 29.84 -10.79
N LEU A 149 8.28 30.19 -9.53
CA LEU A 149 8.94 29.31 -8.55
C LEU A 149 7.90 28.43 -7.85
N ASN A 150 7.96 27.13 -8.14
CA ASN A 150 7.07 26.14 -7.53
C ASN A 150 7.81 25.36 -6.46
N PHE A 151 7.31 25.44 -5.22
CA PHE A 151 7.79 24.64 -4.11
C PHE A 151 6.73 23.61 -3.73
N SER A 152 7.14 22.38 -3.45
CA SER A 152 6.34 21.42 -2.67
C SER A 152 6.23 21.86 -1.20
N ASN A 153 5.35 21.21 -0.44
CA ASN A 153 5.19 21.53 0.98
C ASN A 153 6.44 21.24 1.83
N GLU A 154 7.29 20.32 1.37
CA GLU A 154 8.54 19.98 2.02
C GLU A 154 9.63 20.99 1.65
N GLU A 155 9.80 21.29 0.36
CA GLU A 155 10.76 22.28 -0.11
C GLU A 155 10.48 23.66 0.49
N TRP A 156 9.20 24.07 0.54
CA TRP A 156 8.82 25.35 1.14
C TRP A 156 9.17 25.42 2.63
N ALA A 157 8.93 24.33 3.37
CA ALA A 157 9.28 24.27 4.79
C ALA A 157 10.81 24.32 4.99
N LYS A 158 11.58 23.65 4.13
CA LYS A 158 13.05 23.70 4.15
C LYS A 158 13.59 25.08 3.81
N GLU A 159 13.03 25.75 2.80
CA GLU A 159 13.46 27.10 2.42
C GLU A 159 13.16 28.11 3.53
N ASN A 160 11.98 28.02 4.18
CA ASN A 160 11.67 28.84 5.36
C ASN A 160 12.64 28.58 6.50
N LEU A 161 12.96 27.31 6.79
CA LEU A 161 13.92 26.97 7.83
C LEU A 161 15.31 27.54 7.52
N ASN A 162 15.77 27.39 6.28
CA ASN A 162 17.05 27.93 5.81
C ASN A 162 17.08 29.46 5.88
N PHE A 163 15.99 30.11 5.48
CA PHE A 163 15.88 31.57 5.54
C PHE A 163 15.97 32.07 6.99
N LEU A 164 15.18 31.47 7.89
CA LEU A 164 15.16 31.82 9.32
C LEU A 164 16.52 31.59 10.01
N LEU A 165 17.22 30.50 9.68
CA LEU A 165 18.49 30.15 10.32
C LEU A 165 19.70 30.87 9.73
N ASN A 166 19.80 30.87 8.40
CA ASN A 166 21.07 31.12 7.72
C ASN A 166 21.07 32.42 6.92
N LYS A 167 19.90 32.95 6.53
CA LYS A 167 19.80 34.15 5.68
C LYS A 167 19.39 35.40 6.45
N HIS A 168 18.45 35.29 7.38
CA HIS A 168 17.90 36.43 8.11
C HIS A 168 18.50 36.61 9.52
N ARG A 169 18.76 37.86 9.90
CA ARG A 169 19.11 38.30 11.27
C ARG A 169 18.51 39.67 11.55
N PHE A 170 18.18 39.92 12.82
CA PHE A 170 17.79 41.26 13.28
C PHE A 170 19.01 42.12 13.62
N TYR A 171 18.92 43.43 13.41
CA TYR A 171 20.05 44.35 13.50
C TYR A 171 19.95 45.36 14.65
N THR A 172 18.74 45.78 15.04
CA THR A 172 18.50 46.71 16.16
C THR A 172 18.55 45.99 17.51
N ASP A 173 18.95 46.69 18.57
CA ASP A 173 19.09 46.10 19.91
C ASP A 173 17.74 45.65 20.47
N TYR A 174 16.66 46.36 20.14
CA TYR A 174 15.30 45.97 20.50
C TYR A 174 14.85 44.72 19.76
N ALA A 175 14.98 44.67 18.42
CA ALA A 175 14.55 43.50 17.65
C ALA A 175 15.35 42.25 18.04
N GLN A 176 16.65 42.37 18.30
CA GLN A 176 17.47 41.28 18.81
C GLN A 176 17.00 40.78 20.19
N ARG A 177 16.56 41.66 21.08
CA ARG A 177 16.09 41.26 22.43
C ARG A 177 14.65 40.79 22.46
N LYS A 178 13.77 41.33 21.63
CA LYS A 178 12.30 41.14 21.71
C LYS A 178 11.71 40.38 20.54
N TRP A 179 12.20 40.58 19.32
CA TRP A 179 11.65 39.93 18.13
C TRP A 179 12.37 38.61 17.80
N GLN A 180 13.68 38.50 18.09
CA GLN A 180 14.44 37.26 17.91
C GLN A 180 13.83 36.05 18.65
N PRO A 181 13.39 36.14 19.92
CA PRO A 181 12.71 35.01 20.59
C PRO A 181 11.38 34.62 19.93
N LEU A 182 10.69 35.55 19.27
CA LEU A 182 9.44 35.28 18.55
C LEU A 182 9.71 34.57 17.23
N LYS A 183 10.74 35.01 16.49
CA LYS A 183 11.26 34.32 15.30
C LYS A 183 11.68 32.88 15.64
N GLU A 184 12.31 32.65 16.79
CA GLU A 184 12.69 31.32 17.27
C GLU A 184 11.48 30.41 17.54
N LYS A 185 10.36 30.95 18.05
CA LYS A 185 9.12 30.19 18.17
C LYS A 185 8.61 29.72 16.80
N ASN A 186 8.62 30.60 15.81
CA ASN A 186 8.23 30.27 14.43
C ASN A 186 9.16 29.23 13.79
N LEU A 187 10.46 29.34 14.05
CA LEU A 187 11.44 28.34 13.63
C LEU A 187 11.13 26.94 14.19
N LEU A 188 10.77 26.83 15.48
CA LEU A 188 10.37 25.56 16.08
C LEU A 188 9.10 24.98 15.45
N LEU A 189 8.15 25.83 15.04
CA LEU A 189 6.95 25.38 14.31
C LEU A 189 7.31 24.79 12.94
N VAL A 190 8.20 25.45 12.20
CA VAL A 190 8.68 24.96 10.89
C VAL A 190 9.43 23.62 11.06
N GLN A 191 10.31 23.50 12.06
CA GLN A 191 11.00 22.24 12.34
C GLN A 191 10.04 21.10 12.69
N LYS A 192 9.00 21.37 13.49
CA LYS A 192 7.94 20.39 13.80
C LYS A 192 7.17 19.97 12.54
N LYS A 193 6.86 20.92 11.64
CA LYS A 193 6.20 20.64 10.35
C LYS A 193 7.06 19.69 9.50
N ILE A 194 8.37 19.94 9.39
CA ILE A 194 9.32 19.08 8.67
C ILE A 194 9.37 17.68 9.29
N LYS A 195 9.55 17.56 10.61
CA LYS A 195 9.58 16.25 11.29
C LYS A 195 8.29 15.45 11.08
N LYS A 196 7.13 16.10 11.11
CA LYS A 196 5.82 15.47 10.86
C LYS A 196 5.70 14.98 9.42
N GLN A 197 6.18 15.75 8.45
CA GLN A 197 6.19 15.35 7.04
C GLN A 197 7.14 14.17 6.81
N ALA A 198 8.36 14.22 7.35
CA ALA A 198 9.33 13.14 7.27
C ALA A 198 8.79 11.83 7.88
N LYS A 199 8.13 11.92 9.05
CA LYS A 199 7.48 10.74 9.66
C LYS A 199 6.38 10.17 8.76
N LYS A 200 5.51 11.01 8.20
CA LYS A 200 4.47 10.54 7.26
C LYS A 200 5.05 9.87 6.02
N ALA A 201 6.15 10.39 5.48
CA ALA A 201 6.84 9.79 4.35
C ALA A 201 7.45 8.43 4.73
N ALA A 202 8.08 8.33 5.90
CA ALA A 202 8.61 7.07 6.43
C ALA A 202 7.51 6.03 6.67
N ASP A 203 6.39 6.43 7.30
CA ASP A 203 5.23 5.56 7.53
C ASP A 203 4.62 5.06 6.21
N ALA A 204 4.59 5.92 5.16
CA ALA A 204 4.11 5.55 3.83
C ALA A 204 5.03 4.54 3.13
N VAL A 205 6.34 4.74 3.21
CA VAL A 205 7.34 3.79 2.67
C VAL A 205 7.31 2.46 3.42
N GLU A 206 7.11 2.47 4.74
CA GLU A 206 6.94 1.23 5.53
C GLU A 206 5.66 0.49 5.13
N ALA A 207 4.55 1.21 4.88
CA ALA A 207 3.31 0.63 4.39
C ALA A 207 3.45 0.04 2.98
N GLU A 208 4.19 0.70 2.10
CA GLU A 208 4.47 0.23 0.73
C GLU A 208 5.40 -0.98 0.73
N ASN A 209 6.46 -0.98 1.55
CA ASN A 209 7.33 -2.14 1.74
C ASN A 209 6.59 -3.34 2.35
N LYS A 210 5.64 -3.12 3.28
CA LYS A 210 4.74 -4.19 3.76
C LYS A 210 3.78 -4.71 2.69
N LYS A 211 3.49 -3.91 1.64
CA LYS A 211 2.67 -4.30 0.50
C LYS A 211 3.48 -5.11 -0.52
N ASN A 212 4.73 -4.72 -0.77
CA ASN A 212 5.65 -5.41 -1.68
C ASN A 212 6.28 -6.69 -1.09
N ASN A 213 6.44 -6.78 0.24
CA ASN A 213 6.90 -8.00 0.93
C ASN A 213 5.77 -9.01 1.24
N LYS A 214 4.53 -8.75 0.82
CA LYS A 214 3.53 -9.83 0.77
C LYS A 214 3.84 -10.67 -0.46
N ILE A 215 4.49 -11.81 -0.23
CA ILE A 215 4.25 -13.03 -1.02
C ILE A 215 2.76 -13.01 -1.39
N GLU A 216 2.43 -12.96 -2.68
CA GLU A 216 1.05 -13.04 -3.18
C GLU A 216 0.34 -14.09 -2.33
N LYS A 217 -0.75 -13.76 -1.63
CA LYS A 217 -1.42 -14.78 -0.82
C LYS A 217 -1.96 -15.88 -1.75
N PRO A 218 -2.03 -17.15 -1.31
CA PRO A 218 -2.73 -18.17 -2.08
C PRO A 218 -4.13 -17.63 -2.37
N ASP A 219 -4.54 -17.67 -3.65
CA ASP A 219 -5.90 -17.29 -3.97
C ASP A 219 -6.81 -18.25 -3.19
N ARG A 220 -7.60 -17.71 -2.25
CA ARG A 220 -8.43 -18.52 -1.34
C ARG A 220 -9.34 -19.48 -2.12
N GLY A 221 -9.68 -19.12 -3.36
CA GLY A 221 -10.41 -19.99 -4.27
C GLY A 221 -9.65 -21.27 -4.64
N VAL A 222 -8.34 -21.17 -4.90
CA VAL A 222 -7.48 -22.28 -5.31
C VAL A 222 -7.29 -23.27 -4.15
N ASP A 223 -6.99 -22.78 -2.94
CA ASP A 223 -6.87 -23.64 -1.75
C ASP A 223 -8.18 -24.38 -1.44
N THR A 224 -9.31 -23.67 -1.59
CA THR A 224 -10.64 -24.24 -1.38
C THR A 224 -10.93 -25.32 -2.42
N LEU A 225 -10.62 -25.07 -3.70
CA LEU A 225 -10.79 -26.03 -4.80
C LEU A 225 -10.04 -27.34 -4.53
N PHE A 226 -8.75 -27.27 -4.18
CA PHE A 226 -7.97 -28.46 -3.88
C PHE A 226 -8.49 -29.20 -2.66
N ARG A 227 -8.82 -28.49 -1.57
CA ARG A 227 -9.36 -29.10 -0.35
C ARG A 227 -10.68 -29.84 -0.63
N VAL A 228 -11.59 -29.20 -1.35
CA VAL A 228 -12.90 -29.79 -1.67
C VAL A 228 -12.74 -30.98 -2.61
N THR A 229 -11.91 -30.86 -3.65
CA THR A 229 -11.74 -31.96 -4.61
C THR A 229 -11.03 -33.16 -4.00
N LEU A 230 -9.98 -32.94 -3.20
CA LEU A 230 -9.30 -34.01 -2.46
C LEU A 230 -10.24 -34.70 -1.47
N GLY A 231 -11.03 -33.93 -0.71
CA GLY A 231 -12.05 -34.47 0.19
C GLY A 231 -13.09 -35.31 -0.55
N ASN A 232 -13.52 -34.87 -1.74
CA ASN A 232 -14.43 -35.63 -2.60
C ASN A 232 -13.81 -36.95 -3.09
N HIS A 233 -12.55 -36.97 -3.53
CA HIS A 233 -11.89 -38.21 -3.95
C HIS A 233 -11.73 -39.21 -2.81
N THR A 234 -11.30 -38.76 -1.63
CA THR A 234 -11.20 -39.62 -0.44
C THR A 234 -12.56 -40.20 -0.07
N ARG A 235 -13.63 -39.38 -0.08
CA ARG A 235 -14.99 -39.85 0.16
C ARG A 235 -15.46 -40.86 -0.88
N LEU A 236 -15.24 -40.61 -2.16
CA LEU A 236 -15.61 -41.54 -3.23
C LEU A 236 -14.84 -42.87 -3.14
N SER A 237 -13.55 -42.83 -2.78
CA SER A 237 -12.78 -44.05 -2.51
C SER A 237 -13.40 -44.82 -1.34
N GLY A 238 -13.73 -44.15 -0.24
CA GLY A 238 -14.39 -44.79 0.90
C GLY A 238 -15.75 -45.41 0.56
N ILE A 239 -16.55 -44.75 -0.30
CA ILE A 239 -17.81 -45.32 -0.81
C ILE A 239 -17.56 -46.58 -1.64
N ALA A 240 -16.53 -46.58 -2.49
CA ALA A 240 -16.18 -47.76 -3.27
C ALA A 240 -15.77 -48.93 -2.36
N ASP A 241 -14.95 -48.66 -1.34
CA ASP A 241 -14.50 -49.66 -0.37
C ASP A 241 -15.69 -50.20 0.47
N SER A 242 -16.60 -49.33 0.90
CA SER A 242 -17.84 -49.73 1.57
C SER A 242 -18.72 -50.62 0.71
N LYS A 243 -18.92 -50.28 -0.58
CA LYS A 243 -19.69 -51.10 -1.52
C LYS A 243 -19.05 -52.47 -1.77
N ALA A 244 -17.72 -52.53 -1.88
CA ALA A 244 -17.00 -53.78 -1.98
C ALA A 244 -17.19 -54.64 -0.72
N ASN A 245 -17.12 -54.05 0.47
CA ASN A 245 -17.37 -54.75 1.74
C ASN A 245 -18.80 -55.27 1.85
N ILE A 246 -19.81 -54.53 1.37
CA ILE A 246 -21.19 -55.03 1.30
C ILE A 246 -21.27 -56.28 0.42
N LEU A 247 -20.64 -56.26 -0.78
CA LEU A 247 -20.60 -57.42 -1.66
C LEU A 247 -19.89 -58.61 -1.01
N LEU A 248 -18.80 -58.38 -0.27
CA LEU A 248 -18.10 -59.43 0.47
C LEU A 248 -18.99 -60.06 1.53
N SER A 249 -19.63 -59.24 2.38
CA SER A 249 -20.48 -59.73 3.46
C SER A 249 -21.70 -60.50 2.95
N VAL A 250 -22.40 -59.99 1.93
CA VAL A 250 -23.57 -60.67 1.38
C VAL A 250 -23.19 -62.01 0.76
N ASN A 251 -22.10 -62.07 -0.01
CA ASN A 251 -21.66 -63.33 -0.61
C ASN A 251 -21.09 -64.31 0.42
N ALA A 252 -20.46 -63.83 1.50
CA ALA A 252 -20.04 -64.68 2.61
C ALA A 252 -21.24 -65.34 3.30
N ILE A 253 -22.34 -64.61 3.50
CA ILE A 253 -23.59 -65.16 4.05
C ILE A 253 -24.18 -66.22 3.11
N ILE A 254 -24.25 -65.93 1.81
CA ILE A 254 -24.76 -66.89 0.80
C ILE A 254 -23.95 -68.18 0.83
N ILE A 255 -22.61 -68.09 0.81
CA ILE A 255 -21.72 -69.26 0.86
C ILE A 255 -21.90 -70.00 2.18
N SER A 256 -21.97 -69.29 3.31
CA SER A 256 -22.15 -69.92 4.63
C SER A 256 -23.44 -70.73 4.69
N ILE A 257 -24.57 -70.18 4.23
CA ILE A 257 -25.86 -70.88 4.21
C ILE A 257 -25.84 -72.06 3.23
N ALA A 258 -25.21 -71.89 2.07
CA ALA A 258 -25.07 -72.97 1.09
C ALA A 258 -24.29 -74.15 1.70
N LEU A 259 -23.14 -73.88 2.31
CA LEU A 259 -22.29 -74.89 2.95
C LEU A 259 -22.96 -75.56 4.16
N SER A 260 -23.64 -74.79 5.03
CA SER A 260 -24.21 -75.32 6.28
C SER A 260 -25.54 -76.04 6.07
N SER A 261 -26.37 -75.57 5.13
CA SER A 261 -27.79 -75.93 5.08
C SER A 261 -28.19 -76.64 3.79
N ILE A 262 -27.59 -76.29 2.65
CA ILE A 262 -27.99 -76.80 1.34
C ILE A 262 -27.12 -78.00 0.96
N ILE A 263 -25.80 -77.86 0.98
CA ILE A 263 -24.85 -78.88 0.53
C ILE A 263 -25.00 -80.22 1.26
N PRO A 264 -25.14 -80.28 2.60
CA PRO A 264 -25.30 -81.56 3.30
C PRO A 264 -26.55 -82.35 2.87
N LYS A 265 -27.53 -81.67 2.25
CA LYS A 265 -28.77 -82.30 1.77
C LYS A 265 -28.68 -82.77 0.31
N LEU A 266 -27.62 -82.43 -0.43
CA LEU A 266 -27.47 -82.74 -1.85
C LEU A 266 -27.05 -84.20 -2.11
N ASP A 267 -26.49 -84.89 -1.12
CA ASP A 267 -26.12 -86.32 -1.23
C ASP A 267 -27.34 -87.25 -1.31
N SER A 268 -28.54 -86.75 -0.98
CA SER A 268 -29.78 -87.50 -1.13
C SER A 268 -30.25 -87.52 -2.59
N PRO A 269 -30.56 -88.70 -3.18
CA PRO A 269 -31.06 -88.80 -4.56
C PRO A 269 -32.29 -87.94 -4.85
N LYS A 270 -33.11 -87.66 -3.84
CA LYS A 270 -34.30 -86.79 -3.97
C LYS A 270 -33.94 -85.33 -4.26
N ASN A 271 -32.76 -84.85 -3.85
CA ASN A 271 -32.35 -83.45 -3.94
C ASN A 271 -31.26 -83.21 -5.02
N ALA A 272 -30.92 -84.22 -5.82
CA ALA A 272 -29.86 -84.13 -6.82
C ALA A 272 -30.10 -83.00 -7.85
N HIS A 273 -31.36 -82.67 -8.14
CA HIS A 273 -31.75 -81.57 -9.03
C HIS A 273 -31.30 -80.18 -8.51
N LEU A 274 -31.02 -80.02 -7.22
CA LEU A 274 -30.55 -78.75 -6.61
C LEU A 274 -29.04 -78.53 -6.72
N VAL A 275 -28.26 -79.53 -7.18
CA VAL A 275 -26.80 -79.43 -7.31
C VAL A 275 -26.40 -78.33 -8.29
N ILE A 276 -27.00 -78.30 -9.49
CA ILE A 276 -26.67 -77.32 -10.53
C ILE A 276 -26.99 -75.88 -10.09
N PRO A 277 -28.19 -75.55 -9.58
CA PRO A 277 -28.48 -74.22 -9.05
C PRO A 277 -27.54 -73.80 -7.90
N THR A 278 -27.22 -74.72 -6.99
CA THR A 278 -26.30 -74.45 -5.88
C THR A 278 -24.88 -74.16 -6.36
N PHE A 279 -24.40 -74.89 -7.35
CA PHE A 279 -23.08 -74.67 -7.94
C PHE A 279 -22.99 -73.33 -8.67
N ILE A 280 -24.01 -72.96 -9.46
CA ILE A 280 -24.11 -71.66 -10.13
C ILE A 280 -24.05 -70.52 -9.10
N MET A 281 -24.81 -70.65 -8.02
CA MET A 281 -24.83 -69.69 -6.92
C MET A 281 -23.45 -69.49 -6.31
N LEU A 282 -22.77 -70.59 -5.95
CA LEU A 282 -21.43 -70.55 -5.36
C LEU A 282 -20.39 -69.94 -6.30
N MET A 283 -20.39 -70.32 -7.58
CA MET A 283 -19.45 -69.78 -8.56
C MET A 283 -19.66 -68.28 -8.77
N SER A 284 -20.91 -67.83 -8.89
CA SER A 284 -21.23 -66.39 -8.94
C SER A 284 -20.72 -65.64 -7.71
N SER A 285 -20.93 -66.20 -6.52
CA SER A 285 -20.49 -65.59 -5.26
C SER A 285 -18.97 -65.50 -5.16
N VAL A 286 -18.23 -66.54 -5.54
CA VAL A 286 -16.76 -66.55 -5.54
C VAL A 286 -16.21 -65.51 -6.52
N ILE A 287 -16.72 -65.46 -7.75
CA ILE A 287 -16.28 -64.48 -8.77
C ILE A 287 -16.54 -63.05 -8.26
N THR A 288 -17.71 -62.81 -7.67
CA THR A 288 -18.06 -61.50 -7.08
C THR A 288 -17.07 -61.09 -5.99
N ILE A 289 -16.73 -62.01 -5.07
CA ILE A 289 -15.77 -61.80 -3.98
C ILE A 289 -14.39 -61.45 -4.54
N ILE A 290 -13.91 -62.19 -5.56
CA ILE A 290 -12.60 -61.93 -6.18
C ILE A 290 -12.52 -60.49 -6.70
N PHE A 291 -13.52 -60.03 -7.46
CA PHE A 291 -13.53 -58.66 -7.97
C PHE A 291 -13.70 -57.60 -6.87
N ALA A 292 -14.48 -57.89 -5.82
CA ALA A 292 -14.62 -57.00 -4.66
C ALA A 292 -13.28 -56.84 -3.92
N ILE A 293 -12.55 -57.93 -3.66
CA ILE A 293 -11.21 -57.89 -3.04
C ILE A 293 -10.22 -57.15 -3.94
N LEU A 294 -10.22 -57.42 -5.25
CA LEU A 294 -9.34 -56.71 -6.19
C LEU A 294 -9.60 -55.20 -6.22
N SER A 295 -10.85 -54.77 -5.95
CA SER A 295 -11.20 -53.35 -5.90
C SER A 295 -10.70 -52.63 -4.63
N THR A 296 -10.55 -53.35 -3.52
CA THR A 296 -10.04 -52.80 -2.25
C THR A 296 -8.53 -52.94 -2.10
N ARG A 297 -7.87 -53.74 -2.95
CA ARG A 297 -6.42 -53.94 -2.91
C ARG A 297 -5.67 -52.63 -3.18
N PRO A 298 -4.81 -52.16 -2.25
CA PRO A 298 -4.01 -50.96 -2.46
C PRO A 298 -2.98 -51.21 -3.57
N LYS A 299 -2.76 -50.21 -4.41
CA LYS A 299 -1.67 -50.23 -5.41
C LYS A 299 -0.55 -49.33 -4.91
N VAL A 300 0.64 -49.89 -4.76
CA VAL A 300 1.87 -49.12 -4.50
C VAL A 300 2.47 -48.71 -5.84
N THR A 301 2.75 -47.41 -6.03
CA THR A 301 3.70 -47.00 -7.07
C THR A 301 5.12 -47.27 -6.56
N THR A 302 6.01 -47.62 -7.47
CA THR A 302 7.43 -47.86 -7.17
C THR A 302 8.24 -46.87 -7.99
N GLY A 303 8.78 -45.84 -7.34
CA GLY A 303 9.77 -44.95 -7.93
C GLY A 303 10.85 -44.64 -6.90
N VAL A 304 12.11 -44.74 -7.31
CA VAL A 304 13.25 -44.10 -6.64
C VAL A 304 13.64 -42.95 -7.56
N PHE A 305 13.86 -41.76 -7.01
CA PHE A 305 14.05 -40.54 -7.81
C PHE A 305 15.37 -39.86 -7.46
N THR A 306 15.90 -39.10 -8.41
CA THR A 306 17.17 -38.36 -8.30
C THR A 306 16.92 -36.86 -8.04
N ARG A 307 17.96 -36.11 -7.66
CA ARG A 307 17.85 -34.65 -7.46
C ARG A 307 17.52 -33.93 -8.78
N GLU A 308 18.05 -34.43 -9.89
CA GLU A 308 17.80 -33.92 -11.24
C GLU A 308 16.31 -34.02 -11.62
N ASP A 309 15.61 -35.07 -11.19
CA ASP A 309 14.17 -35.23 -11.42
C ASP A 309 13.32 -34.21 -10.64
N ILE A 310 13.82 -33.75 -9.48
CA ILE A 310 13.20 -32.74 -8.61
C ILE A 310 13.39 -31.35 -9.22
N GLU A 311 14.62 -31.04 -9.66
CA GLU A 311 14.94 -29.78 -10.36
C GLU A 311 14.18 -29.66 -11.69
N ALA A 312 13.97 -30.77 -12.39
CA ALA A 312 13.17 -30.82 -13.60
C ALA A 312 11.65 -30.69 -13.35
N LYS A 313 11.20 -30.55 -12.09
CA LYS A 313 9.79 -30.42 -11.67
C LYS A 313 8.89 -31.56 -12.18
N LYS A 314 9.46 -32.76 -12.40
CA LYS A 314 8.72 -33.89 -13.00
C LYS A 314 7.98 -34.72 -11.96
N ILE A 315 8.43 -34.73 -10.71
CA ILE A 315 7.93 -35.62 -9.65
C ILE A 315 6.69 -35.04 -8.95
N ASN A 316 5.80 -35.93 -8.50
CA ASN A 316 4.77 -35.59 -7.51
C ASN A 316 5.25 -35.96 -6.11
N LEU A 317 5.73 -34.97 -5.35
CA LEU A 317 6.24 -35.13 -3.99
C LEU A 317 5.14 -35.29 -2.92
N LEU A 318 3.87 -35.00 -3.26
CA LEU A 318 2.76 -35.10 -2.31
C LEU A 318 2.23 -36.54 -2.17
N PHE A 319 2.54 -37.42 -3.12
CA PHE A 319 2.11 -38.81 -3.06
C PHE A 319 3.07 -39.67 -2.24
N PHE A 320 2.57 -40.31 -1.19
CA PHE A 320 3.38 -41.15 -0.29
C PHE A 320 4.16 -42.27 -1.00
N GLY A 321 3.59 -42.87 -2.06
CA GLY A 321 4.28 -43.91 -2.83
C GLY A 321 5.47 -43.39 -3.65
N ASN A 322 5.68 -42.08 -3.73
CA ASN A 322 6.81 -41.48 -4.41
C ASN A 322 7.93 -41.06 -3.46
N PHE A 323 7.64 -40.72 -2.19
CA PHE A 323 8.65 -40.25 -1.23
C PHE A 323 9.03 -41.27 -0.14
N TYR A 324 8.30 -42.38 0.04
CA TYR A 324 8.55 -43.32 1.17
C TYR A 324 9.94 -43.96 1.23
N LYS A 325 10.74 -43.87 0.16
CA LYS A 325 12.13 -44.35 0.09
C LYS A 325 13.17 -43.22 0.12
N MET A 326 12.75 -41.96 0.25
CA MET A 326 13.65 -40.81 0.24
C MET A 326 14.24 -40.57 1.64
N PRO A 327 15.53 -40.17 1.75
CA PRO A 327 16.08 -39.64 2.99
C PRO A 327 15.34 -38.37 3.43
N LEU A 328 15.20 -38.17 4.74
CA LEU A 328 14.48 -37.01 5.30
C LEU A 328 15.09 -35.68 4.86
N GLU A 329 16.41 -35.59 4.82
CA GLU A 329 17.15 -34.38 4.43
C GLU A 329 16.82 -33.97 2.98
N GLU A 330 16.76 -34.94 2.07
CA GLU A 330 16.39 -34.71 0.67
C GLU A 330 14.92 -34.31 0.53
N TYR A 331 14.04 -34.94 1.30
CA TYR A 331 12.62 -34.62 1.31
C TYR A 331 12.35 -33.22 1.88
N ASP A 332 12.99 -32.85 2.99
CA ASP A 332 12.87 -31.52 3.59
C ASP A 332 13.33 -30.43 2.64
N TRP A 333 14.50 -30.62 2.01
CA TRP A 333 15.00 -29.69 1.00
C TRP A 333 14.03 -29.56 -0.18
N ALA A 334 13.58 -30.68 -0.75
CA ALA A 334 12.68 -30.70 -1.91
C ALA A 334 11.32 -30.06 -1.61
N MET A 335 10.78 -30.28 -0.40
CA MET A 335 9.54 -29.65 0.05
C MET A 335 9.73 -28.14 0.24
N ASN A 336 10.83 -27.69 0.81
CA ASN A 336 11.13 -26.27 0.97
C ASN A 336 11.33 -25.57 -0.38
N GLU A 337 11.99 -26.19 -1.35
CA GLU A 337 12.10 -25.66 -2.72
C GLU A 337 10.74 -25.58 -3.41
N MET A 338 9.90 -26.62 -3.29
CA MET A 338 8.54 -26.59 -3.83
C MET A 338 7.65 -25.52 -3.18
N MET A 339 7.78 -25.28 -1.87
CA MET A 339 7.00 -24.26 -1.18
C MET A 339 7.39 -22.82 -1.53
N LYS A 340 8.62 -22.60 -2.03
CA LYS A 340 9.08 -21.29 -2.50
C LYS A 340 8.51 -20.93 -3.88
N ASP A 341 8.15 -21.92 -4.69
CA ASP A 341 7.66 -21.76 -6.08
C ASP A 341 6.18 -22.19 -6.19
N ARG A 342 5.29 -21.20 -6.36
CA ARG A 342 3.84 -21.43 -6.43
C ARG A 342 3.40 -22.27 -7.61
N ASP A 343 3.99 -22.04 -8.77
CA ASP A 343 3.64 -22.77 -9.98
C ASP A 343 4.07 -24.23 -9.84
N TYR A 344 5.22 -24.47 -9.21
CA TYR A 344 5.66 -25.82 -8.90
C TYR A 344 4.70 -26.49 -7.91
N LEU A 345 4.35 -25.84 -6.79
CA LEU A 345 3.41 -26.38 -5.80
C LEU A 345 2.06 -26.75 -6.43
N TYR A 346 1.43 -25.82 -7.16
CA TYR A 346 0.12 -26.07 -7.77
C TYR A 346 0.20 -27.11 -8.88
N SER A 347 1.26 -27.13 -9.71
CA SER A 347 1.44 -28.18 -10.71
C SER A 347 1.55 -29.58 -10.08
N THR A 348 2.20 -29.68 -8.91
CA THR A 348 2.33 -30.93 -8.17
C THR A 348 0.98 -31.37 -7.59
N MET A 349 0.19 -30.45 -7.03
CA MET A 349 -1.16 -30.75 -6.56
C MET A 349 -2.10 -31.21 -7.69
N ILE A 350 -1.99 -30.61 -8.89
CA ILE A 350 -2.75 -31.03 -10.08
C ILE A 350 -2.38 -32.47 -10.47
N LYS A 351 -1.09 -32.80 -10.51
CA LYS A 351 -0.62 -34.16 -10.82
C LYS A 351 -1.16 -35.17 -9.80
N ASP A 352 -1.11 -34.83 -8.51
CA ASP A 352 -1.62 -35.71 -7.45
C ASP A 352 -3.12 -35.99 -7.63
N LEU A 353 -3.90 -34.94 -7.86
CA LEU A 353 -5.33 -35.04 -8.10
C LEU A 353 -5.67 -35.92 -9.32
N TYR A 354 -4.91 -35.76 -10.41
CA TYR A 354 -5.06 -36.58 -11.62
C TYR A 354 -4.82 -38.07 -11.33
N TYR A 355 -3.73 -38.42 -10.63
CA TYR A 355 -3.41 -39.81 -10.32
C TYR A 355 -4.41 -40.43 -9.32
N LEU A 356 -4.91 -39.67 -8.34
CA LEU A 356 -6.00 -40.11 -7.46
C LEU A 356 -7.26 -40.45 -8.27
N GLY A 357 -7.60 -39.64 -9.27
CA GLY A 357 -8.69 -39.91 -10.21
C GLY A 357 -8.53 -41.23 -10.97
N LEU A 358 -7.32 -41.53 -11.47
CA LEU A 358 -7.03 -42.80 -12.16
C LEU A 358 -7.19 -44.02 -11.25
N VAL A 359 -6.73 -43.93 -10.00
CA VAL A 359 -6.91 -45.00 -9.00
C VAL A 359 -8.39 -45.23 -8.71
N LEU A 360 -9.14 -44.15 -8.52
CA LEU A 360 -10.58 -44.20 -8.27
C LEU A 360 -11.33 -44.86 -9.43
N GLN A 361 -11.05 -44.45 -10.67
CA GLN A 361 -11.68 -45.01 -11.86
C GLN A 361 -11.48 -46.53 -11.97
N ARG A 362 -10.28 -47.01 -11.64
CA ARG A 362 -10.01 -48.46 -11.61
C ARG A 362 -10.84 -49.17 -10.55
N LYS A 363 -10.94 -48.63 -9.33
CA LYS A 363 -11.78 -49.20 -8.26
C LYS A 363 -13.23 -49.33 -8.72
N TYR A 364 -13.80 -48.26 -9.28
CA TYR A 364 -15.17 -48.27 -9.78
C TYR A 364 -15.39 -49.22 -10.96
N LYS A 365 -14.40 -49.40 -11.84
CA LYS A 365 -14.46 -50.39 -12.93
C LYS A 365 -14.55 -51.81 -12.39
N LEU A 366 -13.68 -52.18 -11.45
CA LEU A 366 -13.69 -53.51 -10.81
C LEU A 366 -14.98 -53.75 -10.03
N LEU A 367 -15.44 -52.73 -9.30
CA LEU A 367 -16.69 -52.80 -8.55
C LEU A 367 -17.90 -53.01 -9.47
N ARG A 368 -17.96 -52.31 -10.61
CA ARG A 368 -19.02 -52.51 -11.62
C ARG A 368 -19.02 -53.95 -12.14
N ILE A 369 -17.85 -54.51 -12.40
CA ILE A 369 -17.72 -55.91 -12.83
C ILE A 369 -18.25 -56.85 -11.72
N ALA A 370 -17.88 -56.62 -10.47
CA ALA A 370 -18.37 -57.41 -9.33
C ALA A 370 -19.92 -57.36 -9.21
N TYR A 371 -20.52 -56.18 -9.28
CA TYR A 371 -21.97 -56.01 -9.24
C TYR A 371 -22.67 -56.70 -10.41
N ASN A 372 -22.10 -56.64 -11.62
CA ASN A 372 -22.68 -57.31 -12.78
C ASN A 372 -22.68 -58.84 -12.60
N PHE A 373 -21.56 -59.42 -12.16
CA PHE A 373 -21.48 -60.85 -11.87
C PHE A 373 -22.46 -61.25 -10.77
N PHE A 374 -22.53 -60.48 -9.70
CA PHE A 374 -23.46 -60.72 -8.60
C PHE A 374 -24.93 -60.70 -9.05
N MET A 375 -25.32 -59.65 -9.78
CA MET A 375 -26.71 -59.45 -10.21
C MET A 375 -27.14 -60.51 -11.22
N ILE A 376 -26.33 -60.74 -12.25
CA ILE A 376 -26.61 -61.77 -13.27
C ILE A 376 -26.63 -63.14 -12.62
N GLY A 377 -25.66 -63.44 -11.76
CA GLY A 377 -25.56 -64.74 -11.12
C GLY A 377 -26.71 -65.03 -10.14
N ILE A 378 -27.22 -64.03 -9.42
CA ILE A 378 -28.45 -64.20 -8.61
C ILE A 378 -29.65 -64.52 -9.52
N ILE A 379 -29.84 -63.78 -10.61
CA ILE A 379 -30.97 -64.02 -11.53
C ILE A 379 -30.91 -65.44 -12.11
N ILE A 380 -29.74 -65.86 -12.62
CA ILE A 380 -29.55 -67.20 -13.17
C ILE A 380 -29.75 -68.26 -12.08
N THR A 381 -29.27 -68.01 -10.85
CA THR A 381 -29.46 -68.92 -9.71
C THR A 381 -30.94 -69.12 -9.41
N VAL A 382 -31.71 -68.03 -9.28
CA VAL A 382 -33.15 -68.10 -8.99
C VAL A 382 -33.90 -68.84 -10.09
N ILE A 383 -33.63 -68.52 -11.36
CA ILE A 383 -34.24 -69.23 -12.50
C ILE A 383 -33.89 -70.71 -12.46
N SER A 384 -32.62 -71.05 -12.18
CA SER A 384 -32.16 -72.44 -12.08
C SER A 384 -32.87 -73.19 -10.96
N PHE A 385 -33.05 -72.58 -9.78
CA PHE A 385 -33.83 -73.19 -8.69
C PHE A 385 -35.29 -73.40 -9.08
N VAL A 386 -35.94 -72.43 -9.73
CA VAL A 386 -37.34 -72.58 -10.19
C VAL A 386 -37.48 -73.72 -11.19
N ILE A 387 -36.57 -73.82 -12.16
CA ILE A 387 -36.54 -74.93 -13.13
C ILE A 387 -36.33 -76.26 -12.41
N ALA A 388 -35.37 -76.31 -11.48
CA ALA A 388 -35.04 -77.52 -10.74
C ALA A 388 -36.24 -78.02 -9.92
N PHE A 389 -37.03 -77.13 -9.32
CA PHE A 389 -38.26 -77.49 -8.61
C PHE A 389 -39.41 -77.90 -9.52
N LYS A 390 -39.49 -77.35 -10.74
CA LYS A 390 -40.52 -77.72 -11.73
C LYS A 390 -40.22 -79.06 -12.44
N SER A 391 -38.95 -79.47 -12.46
CA SER A 391 -38.50 -80.74 -13.04
C SER A 391 -38.62 -81.95 -12.11
N ILE A 392 -39.11 -81.74 -10.88
CA ILE A 392 -39.55 -82.77 -9.92
C ILE A 392 -41.01 -83.10 -10.23
#